data_AF-A0A7V9AYJ7-F1
#
_entry.id   AF-A0A7V9AYJ7-F1
#
_cell.length_a   1.000
_cell.length_b   1.000
_cell.length_c   1.000
_cell.angle_alpha   90.00
_cell.angle_beta   90.00
_cell.angle_gamma   90.00
#
_symmetry.space_group_name_H-M   'P 1'
#
loop_
_entity.id
_entity.type
_entity.pdbx_description
1 polymer ?
#
loop_
_entity_poly.entity_id
_entity_poly.type
_entity_poly.pdbx_seq_one_letter_code
_entity_poly.pdbx_strand_id
1 'polypeptide(L)'
;MLIDHKSGFYGARHPCHVGVQVLQAVRAGAKAVLLNMIWPLDPNAFFPPPKKPYRKAINKEAKGVPILQITDIDEVAGDIRSGLQNGPVKVTLKAEAASNGFLRIFSEDQSTDIDSDGTPEYEQVGSFYDLPHVRGEYKTPPGFWTIHNTEVLGDRSYSSWYSHGVVALDLTDPSAPELVGQFVPPRASVWGVTVDPETGLIYVSDIGGGLWIVEPTGEAAAR
;
A
#
# COMPACT_ATOMS: atom_id res chain seq x y z
N MET A 1 19.37 -14.41 -1.67
CA MET A 1 19.68 -13.92 -0.30
C MET A 1 18.42 -13.24 0.20
N LEU A 2 17.82 -13.73 1.28
CA LEU A 2 16.72 -13.07 1.99
C LEU A 2 17.35 -12.20 3.08
N ILE A 3 16.93 -10.95 3.21
CA ILE A 3 17.47 -10.01 4.20
C ILE A 3 16.30 -9.49 5.03
N ASP A 4 16.44 -9.55 6.35
CA ASP A 4 15.36 -9.39 7.31
C ASP A 4 15.62 -8.23 8.28
N HIS A 5 14.55 -7.56 8.68
CA HIS A 5 14.48 -6.46 9.65
C HIS A 5 13.78 -6.85 10.97
N LYS A 6 13.72 -8.14 11.33
CA LYS A 6 13.29 -8.59 12.66
C LYS A 6 14.25 -8.13 13.75
N SER A 7 14.11 -6.87 14.14
CA SER A 7 14.63 -6.39 15.41
C SER A 7 13.68 -5.33 15.95
N GLY A 8 13.02 -5.70 17.05
CA GLY A 8 11.93 -4.97 17.67
C GLY A 8 12.22 -3.50 17.95
N PHE A 9 11.12 -2.75 17.93
CA PHE A 9 10.87 -1.47 18.57
C PHE A 9 12.03 -0.95 19.45
N TYR A 10 12.66 0.13 18.97
CA TYR A 10 13.53 1.05 19.71
C TYR A 10 14.91 0.58 20.23
N GLY A 11 15.42 -0.62 19.91
CA GLY A 11 16.65 -1.13 20.54
C GLY A 11 17.79 -1.64 19.67
N ALA A 12 17.59 -1.92 18.38
CA ALA A 12 18.60 -2.62 17.58
C ALA A 12 19.51 -1.69 16.79
N ARG A 13 20.82 -2.02 16.75
CA ARG A 13 21.77 -1.45 15.79
C ARG A 13 21.17 -1.63 14.40
N HIS A 14 20.92 -0.51 13.70
CA HIS A 14 20.32 -0.54 12.38
C HIS A 14 21.00 -1.60 11.49
N PRO A 15 20.30 -2.67 11.07
CA PRO A 15 20.75 -3.43 9.92
C PRO A 15 21.07 -2.46 8.78
N CYS A 16 22.16 -2.71 8.06
CA CYS A 16 22.61 -1.84 6.99
C CYS A 16 21.47 -1.48 6.02
N HIS A 17 21.42 -0.23 5.54
CA HIS A 17 20.35 0.27 4.64
C HIS A 17 20.09 -0.67 3.44
N VAL A 18 18.86 -0.70 2.91
CA VAL A 18 18.48 -1.56 1.75
C VAL A 18 19.42 -1.35 0.55
N GLY A 19 19.83 -0.10 0.29
CA GLY A 19 20.80 0.16 -0.77
C GLY A 19 22.17 -0.51 -0.55
N VAL A 20 22.61 -0.62 0.71
CA VAL A 20 23.85 -1.34 1.08
C VAL A 20 23.65 -2.84 0.96
N GLN A 21 22.52 -3.36 1.42
CA GLN A 21 22.15 -4.77 1.29
C GLN A 21 22.17 -5.25 -0.17
N VAL A 22 21.57 -4.47 -1.08
CA VAL A 22 21.59 -4.73 -2.53
C VAL A 22 23.02 -4.79 -3.04
N LEU A 23 23.86 -3.80 -2.71
CA LEU A 23 25.26 -3.78 -3.17
C LEU A 23 26.04 -4.98 -2.65
N GLN A 24 25.86 -5.36 -1.39
CA GLN A 24 26.53 -6.53 -0.80
C GLN A 24 26.11 -7.82 -1.50
N ALA A 25 24.81 -8.01 -1.74
CA ALA A 25 24.29 -9.18 -2.45
C ALA A 25 24.88 -9.27 -3.87
N VAL A 26 24.90 -8.16 -4.61
CA VAL A 26 25.47 -8.10 -5.96
C VAL A 26 26.96 -8.39 -5.96
N ARG A 27 27.73 -7.81 -5.02
CA ARG A 27 29.16 -8.06 -4.86
C ARG A 27 29.48 -9.50 -4.47
N ALA A 28 28.56 -10.15 -3.75
CA ALA A 28 28.62 -11.59 -3.44
C ALA A 28 28.19 -12.48 -4.64
N GLY A 29 27.85 -11.89 -5.79
CA GLY A 29 27.51 -12.62 -7.02
C GLY A 29 26.03 -12.95 -7.19
N ALA A 30 25.14 -12.37 -6.38
CA ALA A 30 23.70 -12.59 -6.52
C ALA A 30 23.19 -12.16 -7.90
N LYS A 31 22.35 -13.00 -8.51
CA LYS A 31 21.70 -12.73 -9.81
C LYS A 31 20.35 -12.03 -9.69
N ALA A 32 19.76 -12.04 -8.50
CA ALA A 32 18.56 -11.31 -8.12
C ALA A 32 18.57 -11.09 -6.60
N VAL A 33 17.84 -10.08 -6.13
CA VAL A 33 17.67 -9.76 -4.70
C VAL A 33 16.18 -9.77 -4.38
N LEU A 34 15.79 -10.50 -3.34
CA LEU A 34 14.43 -10.53 -2.80
C LEU A 34 14.46 -9.89 -1.41
N LEU A 35 13.70 -8.82 -1.23
CA LEU A 35 13.62 -8.04 0.00
C LEU A 35 12.25 -8.24 0.64
N ASN A 36 12.23 -8.64 1.92
CA ASN A 36 11.00 -8.68 2.70
C ASN A 36 10.82 -7.36 3.46
N MET A 37 9.70 -6.68 3.21
CA MET A 37 9.22 -5.47 3.89
C MET A 37 10.21 -4.29 4.01
N ILE A 38 9.88 -3.18 3.36
CA ILE A 38 10.41 -1.85 3.68
C ILE A 38 9.25 -1.07 4.29
N TRP A 39 9.40 -0.60 5.53
CA TRP A 39 8.35 0.13 6.23
C TRP A 39 7.90 1.38 5.43
N PRO A 40 6.58 1.58 5.19
CA PRO A 40 6.10 2.61 4.27
C PRO A 40 6.17 4.04 4.83
N LEU A 41 6.28 4.23 6.15
CA LEU A 41 6.28 5.58 6.75
C LEU A 41 7.65 6.27 6.77
N ASP A 42 8.75 5.53 6.58
CA ASP A 42 10.07 6.12 6.38
C ASP A 42 10.93 5.30 5.40
N PRO A 43 10.57 5.26 4.10
CA PRO A 43 11.44 4.66 3.09
C PRO A 43 12.82 5.35 3.07
N ASN A 44 12.91 6.61 3.53
CA ASN A 44 14.16 7.36 3.62
C ASN A 44 15.06 6.92 4.79
N ALA A 45 14.58 6.14 5.77
CA ALA A 45 15.44 5.43 6.71
C ALA A 45 16.17 4.26 6.03
N PHE A 46 15.64 3.73 4.93
CA PHE A 46 16.18 2.60 4.17
C PHE A 46 16.96 3.03 2.92
N PHE A 47 16.71 4.23 2.42
CA PHE A 47 17.54 4.90 1.43
C PHE A 47 18.35 6.00 2.13
N PRO A 48 19.70 5.90 2.19
CA PRO A 48 20.50 6.81 2.99
C PRO A 48 20.22 8.29 2.64
N PRO A 49 20.41 9.22 3.59
CA PRO A 49 20.05 10.62 3.43
C PRO A 49 20.56 11.21 2.10
N PRO A 50 19.88 12.23 1.53
CA PRO A 50 20.02 12.70 0.14
C PRO A 50 21.44 13.14 -0.30
N LYS A 51 22.44 13.09 0.57
CA LYS A 51 23.85 13.35 0.30
C LYS A 51 24.60 12.06 -0.13
N LYS A 52 24.36 11.65 -1.39
CA LYS A 52 25.25 10.97 -2.38
C LYS A 52 26.44 10.14 -1.83
N PRO A 53 26.43 8.78 -1.93
CA PRO A 53 27.03 8.07 -3.09
C PRO A 53 26.33 6.76 -3.54
N TYR A 54 25.37 6.23 -2.78
CA TYR A 54 24.84 4.87 -3.00
C TYR A 54 23.97 4.73 -4.26
N ARG A 55 23.12 5.71 -4.60
CA ARG A 55 22.30 5.63 -5.82
C ARG A 55 23.14 5.44 -7.08
N LYS A 56 24.31 6.12 -7.16
CA LYS A 56 25.25 5.94 -8.27
C LYS A 56 25.88 4.55 -8.26
N ALA A 57 26.28 4.06 -7.09
CA ALA A 57 26.84 2.72 -6.94
C ALA A 57 25.81 1.64 -7.31
N ILE A 58 24.57 1.73 -6.82
CA ILE A 58 23.48 0.80 -7.15
C ILE A 58 23.20 0.82 -8.66
N ASN A 59 23.01 2.01 -9.25
CA ASN A 59 22.77 2.14 -10.69
C ASN A 59 23.92 1.61 -11.56
N LYS A 60 25.15 1.56 -11.03
CA LYS A 60 26.33 1.05 -11.73
C LYS A 60 26.52 -0.45 -11.53
N GLU A 61 26.51 -0.90 -10.27
CA GLU A 61 26.89 -2.25 -9.85
C GLU A 61 25.70 -3.23 -9.93
N ALA A 62 24.51 -2.80 -9.51
CA ALA A 62 23.29 -3.61 -9.55
C ALA A 62 22.52 -3.48 -10.87
N LYS A 63 23.15 -2.90 -11.91
CA LYS A 63 22.51 -2.71 -13.21
C LYS A 63 22.10 -4.06 -13.81
N GLY A 64 20.81 -4.25 -14.07
CA GLY A 64 20.28 -5.48 -14.66
C GLY A 64 20.09 -6.62 -13.65
N VAL A 65 20.38 -6.41 -12.36
CA VAL A 65 20.01 -7.34 -11.30
C VAL A 65 18.57 -7.04 -10.87
N PRO A 66 17.62 -7.97 -11.01
CA PRO A 66 16.27 -7.78 -10.51
C PRO A 66 16.26 -7.61 -8.99
N ILE A 67 15.59 -6.57 -8.51
CA ILE A 67 15.33 -6.33 -7.10
C ILE A 67 13.81 -6.43 -6.92
N LEU A 68 13.39 -7.39 -6.11
CA LEU A 68 11.98 -7.74 -5.91
C LEU A 68 11.68 -7.49 -4.44
N GLN A 69 10.63 -6.72 -4.18
CA GLN A 69 10.13 -6.51 -2.83
C GLN A 69 8.86 -7.34 -2.66
N ILE A 70 8.78 -8.08 -1.56
CA ILE A 70 7.56 -8.72 -1.09
C ILE A 70 7.06 -7.95 0.12
N THR A 71 5.75 -7.77 0.21
CA THR A 71 5.05 -7.11 1.31
C THR A 71 4.33 -8.11 2.20
N ASP A 72 4.52 -9.40 1.97
CA ASP A 72 4.02 -10.46 2.83
C ASP A 72 4.97 -10.61 4.02
N ILE A 73 4.52 -10.10 5.17
CA ILE A 73 5.38 -9.62 6.24
C ILE A 73 6.03 -10.78 7.00
N ASP A 74 5.29 -11.86 7.23
CA ASP A 74 5.72 -12.91 8.16
C ASP A 74 5.68 -14.32 7.60
N GLU A 75 4.61 -14.73 6.92
CA GLU A 75 4.41 -16.13 6.49
C GLU A 75 5.38 -16.54 5.37
N VAL A 76 5.35 -15.85 4.22
CA VAL A 76 6.25 -16.15 3.08
C VAL A 76 7.72 -16.05 3.47
N ALA A 77 8.06 -15.08 4.30
CA ALA A 77 9.43 -14.95 4.80
C ALA A 77 9.80 -16.11 5.73
N GLY A 78 8.87 -16.58 6.57
CA GLY A 78 9.02 -17.77 7.40
C GLY A 78 9.29 -19.02 6.55
N ASP A 79 8.44 -19.27 5.55
CA ASP A 79 8.54 -20.41 4.64
C ASP A 79 9.85 -20.44 3.87
N ILE A 80 10.30 -19.30 3.36
CA ILE A 80 11.60 -19.20 2.67
C ILE A 80 12.73 -19.57 3.64
N ARG A 81 12.71 -19.06 4.88
CA ARG A 81 13.77 -19.36 5.87
C ARG A 81 13.78 -20.85 6.22
N SER A 82 12.62 -21.44 6.47
CA SER A 82 12.48 -22.87 6.81
C SER A 82 12.89 -23.76 5.65
N GLY A 83 12.44 -23.45 4.43
CA GLY A 83 12.81 -24.20 3.23
C GLY A 83 14.31 -24.17 2.94
N LEU A 84 14.97 -23.02 3.17
CA LEU A 84 16.42 -22.88 2.99
C LEU A 84 17.26 -23.79 3.90
N GLN A 85 16.72 -24.24 5.04
CA GLN A 85 17.39 -25.24 5.89
C GLN A 85 17.50 -26.61 5.21
N ASN A 86 16.60 -26.90 4.25
CA ASN A 86 16.49 -28.18 3.56
C ASN A 86 17.00 -28.13 2.10
N GLY A 87 17.45 -26.96 1.63
CA GLY A 87 18.00 -26.78 0.29
C GLY A 87 17.51 -25.53 -0.43
N PRO A 88 17.75 -25.42 -1.74
CA PRO A 88 17.31 -24.26 -2.52
C PRO A 88 15.78 -24.10 -2.55
N VAL A 89 15.29 -22.90 -2.27
CA VAL A 89 13.87 -22.55 -2.38
C VAL A 89 13.61 -21.87 -3.73
N LYS A 90 12.55 -22.29 -4.43
CA LYS A 90 12.09 -21.65 -5.67
C LYS A 90 10.94 -20.70 -5.36
N VAL A 91 11.16 -19.41 -5.56
CA VAL A 91 10.12 -18.38 -5.49
C VAL A 91 9.63 -18.07 -6.90
N THR A 92 8.32 -18.16 -7.12
CA THR A 92 7.69 -17.80 -8.40
C THR A 92 6.87 -16.53 -8.19
N LEU A 93 7.18 -15.48 -8.96
CA LEU A 93 6.48 -14.21 -8.89
C LEU A 93 5.63 -14.04 -10.14
N LYS A 94 4.33 -13.81 -9.94
CA LYS A 94 3.40 -13.50 -11.02
C LYS A 94 3.25 -11.99 -11.08
N ALA A 95 3.60 -11.40 -12.22
CA ALA A 95 3.37 -9.97 -12.42
C ALA A 95 1.86 -9.71 -12.46
N GLU A 96 1.41 -8.77 -11.63
CA GLU A 96 0.04 -8.28 -11.66
C GLU A 96 -0.05 -6.98 -12.46
N ALA A 97 -1.27 -6.56 -12.75
CA ALA A 97 -1.49 -5.21 -13.29
C ALA A 97 -0.94 -4.19 -12.29
N ALA A 98 -0.17 -3.22 -12.77
CA ALA A 98 0.31 -2.13 -11.93
C ALA A 98 -0.87 -1.48 -11.20
N SER A 99 -0.71 -1.18 -9.92
CA SER A 99 -1.71 -0.48 -9.13
C SER A 99 -1.07 0.60 -8.29
N ASN A 100 -1.75 1.73 -8.18
CA ASN A 100 -1.35 2.86 -7.36
C ASN A 100 -2.14 2.92 -6.04
N GLY A 101 -2.83 1.84 -5.63
CA GLY A 101 -3.61 1.78 -4.38
C GLY A 101 -5.11 1.97 -4.62
N PHE A 102 -5.92 1.10 -4.04
CA PHE A 102 -7.36 0.99 -4.32
C PHE A 102 -8.12 0.46 -3.11
N LEU A 103 -9.46 0.59 -3.11
CA LEU A 103 -10.30 0.07 -2.03
C LEU A 103 -10.43 -1.45 -2.15
N ARG A 104 -10.26 -2.15 -1.03
CA ARG A 104 -10.58 -3.57 -0.88
C ARG A 104 -11.54 -3.72 0.29
N ILE A 105 -12.50 -4.61 0.15
CA ILE A 105 -13.53 -4.88 1.15
C ILE A 105 -13.41 -6.34 1.55
N PHE A 106 -13.36 -6.57 2.86
CA PHE A 106 -13.22 -7.88 3.46
C PHE A 106 -14.43 -8.18 4.34
N SER A 107 -14.85 -9.45 4.37
CA SER A 107 -15.96 -9.90 5.22
C SER A 107 -15.43 -10.65 6.44
N GLU A 108 -15.89 -10.24 7.62
CA GLU A 108 -15.63 -10.96 8.87
C GLU A 108 -16.47 -12.25 8.98
N ASP A 109 -17.68 -12.24 8.40
CA ASP A 109 -18.60 -13.39 8.39
C ASP A 109 -18.05 -14.59 7.60
N GLN A 110 -17.09 -14.35 6.71
CA GLN A 110 -16.45 -15.36 5.84
C GLN A 110 -15.01 -15.65 6.27
N SER A 111 -14.68 -15.41 7.54
CA SER A 111 -13.34 -15.60 8.06
C SER A 111 -12.99 -17.06 8.36
N THR A 112 -11.73 -17.43 8.12
CA THR A 112 -11.19 -18.77 8.46
C THR A 112 -9.76 -18.60 8.96
N ASP A 113 -9.40 -19.31 10.02
CA ASP A 113 -8.01 -19.45 10.46
C ASP A 113 -7.38 -20.60 9.65
N ILE A 114 -6.69 -20.25 8.56
CA ILE A 114 -6.20 -21.20 7.54
C ILE A 114 -4.93 -21.91 8.02
N ASP A 115 -4.12 -21.26 8.85
CA ASP A 115 -2.82 -21.76 9.31
C ASP A 115 -2.80 -22.23 10.78
N SER A 116 -3.94 -22.10 11.47
CA SER A 116 -4.12 -22.45 12.88
C SER A 116 -3.26 -21.62 13.85
N ASP A 117 -2.93 -20.37 13.49
CA ASP A 117 -2.18 -19.47 14.35
C ASP A 117 -3.06 -18.72 15.38
N GLY A 118 -4.39 -18.84 15.28
CA GLY A 118 -5.38 -18.19 16.12
C GLY A 118 -5.86 -16.83 15.61
N THR A 119 -5.40 -16.40 14.43
CA THR A 119 -5.82 -15.19 13.72
C THR A 119 -6.71 -15.58 12.55
N PRO A 120 -7.93 -15.03 12.44
CA PRO A 120 -8.77 -15.31 11.28
C PRO A 120 -8.31 -14.52 10.06
N GLU A 121 -8.11 -15.20 8.93
CA GLU A 121 -7.99 -14.56 7.62
C GLU A 121 -9.37 -14.16 7.11
N TYR A 122 -9.54 -12.89 6.74
CA TYR A 122 -10.76 -12.38 6.14
C TYR A 122 -10.79 -12.61 4.63
N GLU A 123 -11.95 -13.04 4.12
CA GLU A 123 -12.17 -13.15 2.68
C GLU A 123 -12.37 -11.76 2.06
N GLN A 124 -11.62 -11.45 1.00
CA GLN A 124 -11.86 -10.25 0.21
C GLN A 124 -13.12 -10.45 -0.63
N VAL A 125 -14.20 -9.76 -0.31
CA VAL A 125 -15.49 -9.88 -1.00
C VAL A 125 -15.66 -8.88 -2.14
N GLY A 126 -14.90 -7.79 -2.15
CA GLY A 126 -14.99 -6.79 -3.21
C GLY A 126 -13.82 -5.83 -3.26
N SER A 127 -13.85 -4.97 -4.27
CA SER A 127 -12.83 -3.94 -4.49
C SER A 127 -13.32 -2.87 -5.45
N PHE A 128 -12.76 -1.67 -5.33
CA PHE A 128 -13.02 -0.58 -6.27
C PHE A 128 -11.70 0.06 -6.72
N TYR A 129 -11.45 0.04 -8.03
CA TYR A 129 -10.21 0.53 -8.66
C TYR A 129 -10.46 1.25 -9.99
N ASP A 130 -11.70 1.68 -10.27
CA ASP A 130 -12.13 2.15 -11.59
C ASP A 130 -11.80 3.62 -11.87
N LEU A 131 -11.15 4.29 -10.91
CA LEU A 131 -10.68 5.66 -11.10
C LEU A 131 -9.45 5.70 -12.04
N PRO A 132 -9.29 6.79 -12.81
CA PRO A 132 -8.12 6.99 -13.66
C PRO A 132 -6.80 6.80 -12.90
N HIS A 133 -5.80 6.24 -13.57
CA HIS A 133 -4.44 6.06 -13.02
C HIS A 133 -4.33 5.15 -11.78
N VAL A 134 -5.42 4.54 -11.28
CA VAL A 134 -5.37 3.61 -10.14
C VAL A 134 -4.83 2.24 -10.52
N ARG A 135 -5.09 1.77 -11.75
CA ARG A 135 -4.69 0.44 -12.22
C ARG A 135 -4.23 0.45 -13.69
N GLY A 136 -3.32 -0.46 -14.04
CA GLY A 136 -2.84 -0.68 -15.40
C GLY A 136 -1.69 0.24 -15.85
N GLU A 137 -1.30 1.22 -15.03
CA GLU A 137 -0.29 2.23 -15.38
C GLU A 137 0.92 2.20 -14.45
N TYR A 138 2.10 1.88 -15.01
CA TYR A 138 3.38 1.95 -14.29
C TYR A 138 3.93 3.37 -14.14
N LYS A 139 3.60 4.26 -15.08
CA LYS A 139 4.02 5.66 -15.10
C LYS A 139 2.79 6.52 -15.24
N THR A 140 2.29 6.99 -14.11
CA THR A 140 1.16 7.91 -14.07
C THR A 140 1.60 9.35 -14.36
N PRO A 141 0.68 10.24 -14.76
CA PRO A 141 0.94 11.67 -14.77
C PRO A 141 1.30 12.21 -13.38
N PRO A 142 1.85 13.44 -13.27
CA PRO A 142 2.12 14.08 -11.98
C PRO A 142 0.86 14.11 -11.10
N GLY A 143 0.98 13.59 -9.88
CA GLY A 143 -0.12 13.43 -8.94
C GLY A 143 0.13 12.24 -8.01
N PHE A 144 -0.73 12.08 -7.02
CA PHE A 144 -0.79 10.90 -6.15
C PHE A 144 -2.14 10.22 -6.37
N TRP A 145 -2.12 9.05 -7.01
CA TRP A 145 -3.32 8.35 -7.48
C TRP A 145 -3.74 7.19 -6.56
N THR A 146 -3.39 7.29 -5.27
CA THR A 146 -3.64 6.28 -4.24
C THR A 146 -4.77 6.70 -3.31
N ILE A 147 -5.44 5.73 -2.73
CA ILE A 147 -6.33 5.89 -1.58
C ILE A 147 -5.49 6.04 -0.29
N HIS A 148 -6.02 6.73 0.73
CA HIS A 148 -5.37 6.90 2.04
C HIS A 148 -6.26 6.47 3.21
N ASN A 149 -7.36 7.19 3.46
CA ASN A 149 -8.36 6.86 4.48
C ASN A 149 -9.70 6.56 3.83
N THR A 150 -10.49 5.70 4.45
CA THR A 150 -11.88 5.45 4.08
C THR A 150 -12.72 5.43 5.33
N GLU A 151 -13.81 6.18 5.30
CA GLU A 151 -14.80 6.26 6.38
C GLU A 151 -16.13 5.76 5.84
N VAL A 152 -16.91 5.07 6.67
CA VAL A 152 -18.18 4.45 6.27
C VAL A 152 -19.30 4.99 7.15
N LEU A 153 -20.41 5.39 6.52
CA LEU A 153 -21.66 5.75 7.18
C LEU A 153 -22.80 5.00 6.49
N GLY A 154 -23.38 4.02 7.19
CA GLY A 154 -24.38 3.13 6.60
C GLY A 154 -23.80 2.33 5.44
N ASP A 155 -24.46 2.43 4.28
CA ASP A 155 -24.05 1.80 3.02
C ASP A 155 -23.18 2.72 2.14
N ARG A 156 -22.68 3.85 2.67
CA ARG A 156 -21.79 4.76 1.94
C ARG A 156 -20.39 4.73 2.52
N SER A 157 -19.41 4.73 1.62
CA SER A 157 -18.03 5.05 1.98
C SER A 157 -17.60 6.37 1.39
N TYR A 158 -16.74 7.08 2.12
CA TYR A 158 -16.09 8.30 1.71
C TYR A 158 -14.59 8.11 1.91
N SER A 159 -13.85 8.14 0.81
CA SER A 159 -12.41 7.89 0.82
C SER A 159 -11.62 9.14 0.44
N SER A 160 -10.57 9.44 1.21
CA SER A 160 -9.52 10.37 0.78
C SER A 160 -8.64 9.66 -0.24
N TRP A 161 -8.55 10.25 -1.42
CA TRP A 161 -7.87 9.65 -2.58
C TRP A 161 -6.91 10.63 -3.25
N TYR A 162 -6.21 11.43 -2.44
CA TYR A 162 -5.22 12.43 -2.86
C TYR A 162 -5.66 13.25 -4.08
N SER A 163 -5.13 12.96 -5.27
CA SER A 163 -5.43 13.69 -6.51
C SER A 163 -6.86 13.48 -7.03
N HIS A 164 -7.55 12.42 -6.56
CA HIS A 164 -8.98 12.20 -6.80
C HIS A 164 -9.87 12.87 -5.74
N GLY A 165 -9.30 13.57 -4.76
CA GLY A 165 -10.06 14.27 -3.74
C GLY A 165 -10.79 13.32 -2.79
N VAL A 166 -12.08 13.57 -2.58
CA VAL A 166 -13.00 12.67 -1.85
C VAL A 166 -13.80 11.85 -2.86
N VAL A 167 -13.81 10.55 -2.67
CA VAL A 167 -14.53 9.58 -3.51
C VAL A 167 -15.63 8.97 -2.65
N ALA A 168 -16.88 9.09 -3.08
CA ALA A 168 -18.03 8.50 -2.42
C ALA A 168 -18.47 7.23 -3.17
N LEU A 169 -18.52 6.09 -2.46
CA LEU A 169 -18.97 4.82 -3.04
C LEU A 169 -20.22 4.30 -2.34
N ASP A 170 -21.14 3.72 -3.12
CA ASP A 170 -22.22 2.87 -2.64
C ASP A 170 -21.68 1.47 -2.37
N LEU A 171 -21.90 0.98 -1.15
CA LEU A 171 -21.48 -0.32 -0.64
C LEU A 171 -22.68 -1.22 -0.29
N THR A 172 -23.88 -0.94 -0.82
CA THR A 172 -25.08 -1.78 -0.63
C THR A 172 -24.81 -3.23 -1.03
N ASP A 173 -24.10 -3.42 -2.15
CA ASP A 173 -23.46 -4.69 -2.51
C ASP A 173 -21.94 -4.54 -2.34
N PRO A 174 -21.34 -5.04 -1.25
CA PRO A 174 -19.90 -4.91 -1.03
C PRO A 174 -19.06 -5.67 -2.05
N SER A 175 -19.66 -6.59 -2.83
CA SER A 175 -18.96 -7.29 -3.91
C SER A 175 -18.89 -6.48 -5.21
N ALA A 176 -19.73 -5.46 -5.34
CA ALA A 176 -19.79 -4.55 -6.49
C ALA A 176 -19.93 -3.08 -6.04
N PRO A 177 -18.89 -2.47 -5.43
CA PRO A 177 -18.94 -1.07 -5.04
C PRO A 177 -19.10 -0.12 -6.24
N GLU A 178 -19.96 0.89 -6.12
CA GLU A 178 -20.26 1.82 -7.21
C GLU A 178 -19.88 3.26 -6.88
N LEU A 179 -19.32 4.00 -7.84
CA LEU A 179 -19.01 5.43 -7.66
C LEU A 179 -20.29 6.27 -7.73
N VAL A 180 -20.67 6.88 -6.61
CA VAL A 180 -21.90 7.70 -6.49
C VAL A 180 -21.62 9.18 -6.28
N GLY A 181 -20.38 9.57 -6.05
CA GLY A 181 -20.01 10.99 -5.95
C GLY A 181 -18.51 11.23 -5.87
N GLN A 182 -18.11 12.45 -6.21
CA GLN A 182 -16.73 12.88 -6.09
C GLN A 182 -16.63 14.38 -5.82
N PHE A 183 -15.74 14.77 -4.92
CA PHE A 183 -15.36 16.16 -4.70
C PHE A 183 -13.85 16.32 -4.84
N VAL A 184 -13.41 17.17 -5.77
CA VAL A 184 -11.98 17.41 -6.04
C VAL A 184 -11.65 18.88 -5.78
N PRO A 185 -10.95 19.21 -4.68
CA PRO A 185 -10.52 20.58 -4.44
C PRO A 185 -9.44 21.01 -5.46
N PRO A 186 -9.23 22.33 -5.68
CA PRO A 186 -8.16 22.80 -6.56
C PRO A 186 -6.79 22.29 -6.09
N ARG A 187 -6.03 21.67 -7.01
CA ARG A 187 -4.71 21.05 -6.72
C ARG A 187 -4.80 19.97 -5.61
N ALA A 188 -5.83 19.14 -5.66
CA ALA A 188 -6.14 18.13 -4.67
C ALA A 188 -4.94 17.28 -4.22
N SER A 189 -4.80 17.23 -2.91
CA SER A 189 -3.91 16.37 -2.15
C SER A 189 -4.61 16.02 -0.84
N VAL A 190 -5.81 15.46 -0.96
CA VAL A 190 -6.68 15.08 0.17
C VAL A 190 -6.09 13.88 0.90
N TRP A 191 -5.69 14.10 2.14
CA TRP A 191 -5.04 13.10 2.99
C TRP A 191 -6.06 12.39 3.89
N GLY A 192 -6.98 13.15 4.47
CA GLY A 192 -7.94 12.63 5.46
C GLY A 192 -9.36 13.06 5.15
N VAL A 193 -10.29 12.20 5.55
CA VAL A 193 -11.73 12.47 5.58
C VAL A 193 -12.28 11.95 6.91
N THR A 194 -13.35 12.58 7.39
CA THR A 194 -14.22 12.05 8.44
C THR A 194 -15.64 12.49 8.16
N VAL A 195 -16.62 11.63 8.42
CA VAL A 195 -18.04 11.91 8.23
C VAL A 195 -18.71 12.05 9.59
N ASP A 196 -19.47 13.12 9.78
CA ASP A 196 -20.30 13.29 10.97
C ASP A 196 -21.60 12.50 10.80
N PRO A 197 -21.85 11.48 11.65
CA PRO A 197 -23.05 10.66 11.54
C PRO A 197 -24.35 11.40 11.88
N GLU A 198 -24.30 12.51 12.61
CA GLU A 198 -25.49 13.28 12.98
C GLU A 198 -25.96 14.19 11.85
N THR A 199 -25.02 14.77 11.10
CA THR A 199 -25.33 15.76 10.06
C THR A 199 -25.11 15.23 8.64
N GLY A 200 -24.35 14.15 8.47
CA GLY A 200 -23.90 13.65 7.17
C GLY A 200 -22.79 14.49 6.53
N LEU A 201 -22.29 15.53 7.20
CA LEU A 201 -21.23 16.39 6.67
C LEU A 201 -19.88 15.66 6.66
N ILE A 202 -19.10 15.89 5.61
CA ILE A 202 -17.75 15.36 5.47
C ILE A 202 -16.74 16.47 5.73
N TYR A 203 -15.84 16.23 6.68
CA TYR A 203 -14.67 17.07 6.93
C TYR A 203 -13.48 16.50 6.19
N VAL A 204 -12.85 17.33 5.36
CA VAL A 204 -11.82 16.92 4.42
C VAL A 204 -10.53 17.68 4.70
N SER A 205 -9.44 16.97 4.95
CA SER A 205 -8.11 17.53 5.12
C SER A 205 -7.32 17.45 3.81
N ASP A 206 -7.14 18.59 3.16
CA ASP A 206 -6.29 18.74 1.98
C ASP A 206 -4.94 19.37 2.36
N ILE A 207 -3.83 18.72 2.00
CA ILE A 207 -2.47 19.12 2.44
C ILE A 207 -2.14 20.56 2.03
N GLY A 208 -2.59 21.00 0.85
CA GLY A 208 -2.29 22.33 0.32
C GLY A 208 -3.42 23.35 0.53
N GLY A 209 -4.67 22.88 0.57
CA GLY A 209 -5.88 23.69 0.61
C GLY A 209 -6.51 23.85 1.99
N GLY A 210 -6.07 23.07 2.99
CA GLY A 210 -6.59 23.13 4.36
C GLY A 210 -7.87 22.30 4.55
N LEU A 211 -8.76 22.80 5.41
CA LEU A 211 -10.01 22.11 5.76
C LEU A 211 -11.14 22.49 4.79
N TRP A 212 -11.81 21.48 4.25
CA TRP A 212 -13.10 21.64 3.56
C TRP A 212 -14.21 20.97 4.37
N ILE A 213 -15.41 21.53 4.31
CA ILE A 213 -16.63 20.93 4.84
C ILE A 213 -17.55 20.74 3.64
N VAL A 214 -17.91 19.49 3.36
CA VAL A 214 -18.66 19.11 2.17
C VAL A 214 -19.94 18.43 2.61
N GLU A 215 -21.06 18.83 2.03
CA GLU A 215 -22.35 18.18 2.19
C GLU A 215 -22.57 17.22 1.01
N PRO A 216 -22.64 15.90 1.25
CA PRO A 216 -23.00 14.95 0.21
C PRO A 216 -24.45 15.18 -0.24
N THR A 217 -24.69 15.07 -1.54
CA THR A 217 -26.03 15.25 -2.11
C THR A 217 -26.36 14.11 -3.07
N GLY A 218 -27.65 13.90 -3.36
CA GLY A 218 -28.09 12.85 -4.27
C GLY A 218 -27.70 11.46 -3.78
N GLU A 219 -27.18 10.62 -4.68
CA GLU A 219 -26.77 9.24 -4.35
C GLU A 219 -25.54 9.16 -3.44
N ALA A 220 -24.77 10.24 -3.32
CA ALA A 220 -23.63 10.30 -2.42
C ALA A 220 -24.04 10.54 -0.95
N ALA A 221 -25.28 10.97 -0.67
CA ALA A 221 -25.77 11.11 0.68
C ALA A 221 -25.99 9.73 1.33
N ALA A 222 -25.45 9.55 2.53
CA ALA A 222 -25.68 8.34 3.34
C ALA A 222 -27.17 8.19 3.67
N ARG A 223 -27.63 6.93 3.70
CA ARG A 223 -29.02 6.55 3.95
C ARG A 223 -29.16 5.84 5.30
#